data_AF-A0A1H1CUT1-F1
#
_entry.id   AF-A0A1H1CUT1-F1
#
_cell.length_a   1.000
_cell.length_b   1.000
_cell.length_c   1.000
_cell.angle_alpha   90.00
_cell.angle_beta   90.00
_cell.angle_gamma   90.00
#
_symmetry.space_group_name_H-M   'P 1'
#
loop_
_entity.id
_entity.type
_entity.pdbx_description
1 polymer ?
#
loop_
_entity_poly.entity_id
_entity_poly.type
_entity_poly.pdbx_seq_one_letter_code
_entity_poly.pdbx_strand_id
1 'polypeptide(L)'
;MSYRSRRTLGRLVVASAFTLLAGCSSSGGVSNEEVQVNCAAVGAGYHPDPSDCTSYFRCQLISGQWYRFAYSCPAGSFYSPSTQRCVTASSCPSAAQPATGQLDPGLPERRQLVR
;
A
#
# COMPACT_ATOMS: atom_id res chain seq x y z
N MET A 1 66.93 24.54 20.65
CA MET A 1 65.67 25.03 21.22
C MET A 1 64.59 24.00 20.87
N SER A 2 64.28 23.02 21.73
CA SER A 2 63.10 23.02 22.63
C SER A 2 61.83 23.50 21.89
N TYR A 3 60.73 22.74 21.77
CA TYR A 3 60.01 22.04 22.83
C TYR A 3 58.88 21.14 22.25
N ARG A 4 58.72 19.92 22.81
CA ARG A 4 57.53 19.03 22.97
C ARG A 4 56.27 19.26 22.11
N SER A 5 55.76 18.25 21.40
CA SER A 5 54.82 17.19 21.87
C SER A 5 53.46 17.68 22.43
N ARG A 6 52.37 17.45 21.67
CA ARG A 6 51.17 16.70 22.11
C ARG A 6 50.24 16.32 20.95
N ARG A 7 49.93 15.04 20.93
CA ARG A 7 48.98 14.29 20.13
C ARG A 7 47.56 14.77 20.45
N THR A 8 46.69 14.89 19.45
CA THR A 8 45.36 14.23 19.54
C THR A 8 44.82 13.95 18.14
N LEU A 9 44.81 12.67 17.78
CA LEU A 9 43.77 12.12 16.92
C LEU A 9 42.41 12.60 17.43
N GLY A 10 41.67 13.30 16.58
CA GLY A 10 40.34 13.77 16.94
C GLY A 10 39.66 14.33 15.71
N ARG A 11 38.87 13.49 15.03
CA ARG A 11 37.94 13.88 13.97
C ARG A 11 37.03 14.98 14.50
N LEU A 12 37.28 16.23 14.13
CA LEU A 12 36.28 17.29 14.11
C LEU A 12 36.52 18.09 12.84
N VAL A 13 35.89 17.65 11.75
CA VAL A 13 35.61 18.54 10.62
C VAL A 13 34.53 19.49 11.12
N VAL A 14 35.00 20.63 11.59
CA VAL A 14 34.21 21.80 11.97
C VAL A 14 33.43 22.25 10.73
N ALA A 15 32.12 22.36 10.88
CA ALA A 15 31.22 22.96 9.91
C ALA A 15 31.77 24.31 9.45
N SER A 16 32.06 24.43 8.15
CA SER A 16 32.53 25.66 7.53
C SER A 16 31.67 25.95 6.31
N ALA A 17 30.84 26.98 6.45
CA ALA A 17 29.98 27.52 5.42
C ALA A 17 30.83 28.22 4.35
N PHE A 18 30.99 27.62 3.18
CA PHE A 18 31.37 28.32 1.94
C PHE A 18 30.76 27.60 0.71
N THR A 19 30.18 28.42 -0.17
CA THR A 19 29.25 28.14 -1.28
C THR A 19 29.84 27.43 -2.50
N LEU A 20 29.17 26.38 -3.01
CA LEU A 20 29.23 25.94 -4.41
C LEU A 20 27.86 25.44 -4.90
N LEU A 21 27.31 26.18 -5.87
CA LEU A 21 26.43 25.79 -6.99
C LEU A 21 25.42 24.63 -6.81
N ALA A 22 24.13 25.00 -6.82
CA ALA A 22 22.99 24.25 -7.35
C ALA A 22 23.01 22.72 -7.16
N GLY A 23 22.66 22.29 -5.95
CA GLY A 23 21.99 21.02 -5.74
C GLY A 23 20.78 21.28 -4.86
N CYS A 24 19.62 21.54 -5.47
CA CYS A 24 18.37 21.32 -4.74
C CYS A 24 18.40 19.84 -4.36
N SER A 25 18.69 19.55 -3.08
CA SER A 25 18.42 18.26 -2.50
C SER A 25 16.91 18.09 -2.57
N SER A 26 16.41 17.62 -3.72
CA SER A 26 15.12 16.97 -3.82
C SER A 26 15.25 15.68 -3.04
N SER A 27 15.23 15.82 -1.71
CA SER A 27 14.77 14.80 -0.80
C SER A 27 13.35 14.44 -1.26
N GLY A 28 13.26 13.50 -2.19
CA GLY A 28 12.09 12.67 -2.36
C GLY A 28 11.93 11.85 -1.09
N GLY A 29 11.46 12.51 -0.03
CA GLY A 29 11.05 11.84 1.17
C GLY A 29 9.81 11.02 0.83
N VAL A 30 9.97 9.70 0.78
CA VAL A 30 8.85 8.81 1.10
C VAL A 30 8.73 8.84 2.63
N SER A 31 7.98 9.81 3.13
CA SER A 31 7.66 9.93 4.54
C SER A 31 6.51 8.99 4.87
N ASN A 32 6.84 7.88 5.52
CA ASN A 32 5.92 6.89 6.10
C ASN A 32 5.10 6.05 5.10
N GLU A 33 4.99 4.77 5.46
CA GLU A 33 4.57 3.64 4.64
C GLU A 33 3.03 3.56 4.49
N GLU A 34 2.41 4.66 4.09
CA GLU A 34 1.10 4.59 3.46
C GLU A 34 1.30 3.95 2.09
N VAL A 35 0.65 2.81 1.82
CA VAL A 35 0.73 2.14 0.51
C VAL A 35 -0.05 2.98 -0.51
N GLN A 36 0.51 4.13 -0.88
CA GLN A 36 0.00 5.01 -1.93
C GLN A 36 0.22 4.31 -3.26
N VAL A 37 -0.80 3.59 -3.73
CA VAL A 37 -0.75 2.90 -5.01
C VAL A 37 -0.67 3.93 -6.15
N ASN A 38 0.42 3.86 -6.91
CA ASN A 38 0.66 4.73 -8.06
C ASN A 38 -0.16 4.26 -9.28
N CYS A 39 -1.08 5.10 -9.78
CA CYS A 39 -1.88 4.80 -10.97
C CYS A 39 -1.04 4.54 -12.23
N ALA A 40 0.14 5.16 -12.35
CA ALA A 40 1.03 4.88 -13.46
C ALA A 40 1.65 3.47 -13.41
N ALA A 41 1.71 2.86 -12.22
CA ALA A 41 2.24 1.51 -12.03
C ALA A 41 1.18 0.43 -12.26
N VAL A 42 -0.04 0.64 -11.75
CA VAL A 42 -1.15 -0.34 -11.88
C VAL A 42 -1.94 -0.20 -13.19
N GLY A 43 -1.83 0.94 -13.87
CA GLY A 43 -2.55 1.23 -15.10
C GLY A 43 -4.01 1.64 -14.88
N ALA A 44 -4.68 1.99 -15.98
CA ALA A 44 -6.07 2.43 -15.96
C ALA A 44 -7.00 1.27 -15.59
N GLY A 45 -7.96 1.51 -14.69
CA GLY A 45 -8.85 0.46 -14.20
C GLY A 45 -9.30 0.70 -12.76
N TYR A 46 -10.07 -0.27 -12.24
CA TYR A 46 -10.49 -0.30 -10.84
C TYR A 46 -9.62 -1.27 -10.05
N HIS A 47 -9.07 -0.78 -8.94
CA HIS A 47 -8.09 -1.48 -8.13
C HIS A 47 -8.51 -1.45 -6.66
N PRO A 48 -8.25 -2.53 -5.90
CA PRO A 48 -8.56 -2.59 -4.48
C PRO A 48 -7.62 -1.70 -3.68
N ASP A 49 -8.12 -1.09 -2.61
CA ASP A 49 -7.26 -0.39 -1.68
C ASP A 49 -6.56 -1.41 -0.75
N PRO A 50 -5.22 -1.34 -0.58
CA PRO A 50 -4.45 -2.29 0.24
C PRO A 50 -4.62 -2.05 1.74
N SER A 51 -5.04 -0.84 2.14
CA SER A 51 -5.27 -0.46 3.53
C SER A 51 -6.71 -0.73 3.95
N ASP A 52 -7.68 -0.54 3.04
CA ASP A 52 -9.11 -0.65 3.32
C ASP A 52 -9.87 -1.48 2.28
N CYS A 53 -10.35 -2.67 2.66
CA CYS A 53 -11.09 -3.54 1.75
C CYS A 53 -12.51 -3.05 1.37
N THR A 54 -13.04 -2.12 2.16
CA THR A 54 -14.30 -1.43 1.89
C THR A 54 -14.08 -0.23 0.96
N SER A 55 -12.84 0.10 0.63
CA SER A 55 -12.48 1.16 -0.28
C SER A 55 -11.78 0.60 -1.52
N TYR A 56 -11.97 1.27 -2.63
CA TYR A 56 -11.32 0.96 -3.88
C TYR A 56 -11.03 2.25 -4.63
N PHE A 57 -10.10 2.21 -5.57
CA PHE A 57 -9.80 3.37 -6.36
C PHE A 57 -9.80 3.04 -7.84
N ARG A 58 -10.19 4.03 -8.64
CA ARG A 58 -10.15 3.98 -10.08
C ARG A 58 -9.04 4.89 -10.59
N CYS A 59 -8.17 4.31 -11.40
CA CYS A 59 -7.13 5.05 -12.11
C CYS A 59 -7.62 5.36 -13.52
N GLN A 60 -7.48 6.62 -13.94
CA GLN A 60 -7.83 7.06 -15.28
C GLN A 60 -6.74 7.98 -15.84
N LEU A 61 -6.34 7.73 -17.09
CA LEU A 61 -5.41 8.59 -17.83
C LEU A 61 -6.23 9.58 -18.66
N ILE A 62 -6.19 10.86 -18.31
CA ILE A 62 -6.91 11.93 -19.00
C ILE A 62 -5.89 12.95 -19.47
N SER A 63 -5.83 13.22 -20.78
CA SER A 63 -4.89 14.17 -21.38
C SER A 63 -3.41 13.92 -21.01
N GLY A 64 -3.00 12.66 -20.87
CA GLY A 64 -1.63 12.29 -20.49
C GLY A 64 -1.30 12.48 -19.01
N GLN A 65 -2.30 12.73 -18.16
CA GLN A 65 -2.15 12.85 -16.71
C GLN A 65 -2.97 11.77 -16.00
N TRP A 66 -2.39 11.18 -14.95
CA TRP A 66 -3.03 10.14 -14.16
C TRP A 66 -3.90 10.73 -13.05
N TYR A 67 -5.15 10.30 -13.00
CA TYR A 67 -6.12 10.66 -11.97
C TYR A 67 -6.52 9.42 -11.16
N ARG A 68 -6.44 9.54 -9.83
CA ARG A 68 -6.91 8.55 -8.86
C ARG A 68 -8.23 9.03 -8.27
N PHE A 69 -9.27 8.22 -8.40
CA PHE A 69 -10.58 8.46 -7.79
C PHE A 69 -10.81 7.39 -6.73
N ALA A 70 -10.86 7.77 -5.45
CA ALA A 70 -11.18 6.85 -4.37
C ALA A 70 -12.70 6.75 -4.19
N TYR A 71 -13.17 5.54 -3.92
CA TYR A 71 -14.57 5.20 -3.71
C TYR A 71 -14.67 4.26 -2.52
N SER A 72 -15.77 4.36 -1.78
CA SER A 72 -16.08 3.44 -0.68
C SER A 72 -17.34 2.66 -0.99
N CYS A 73 -17.30 1.37 -0.72
CA CYS A 73 -18.42 0.47 -0.79
C CYS A 73 -19.42 0.77 0.36
N PRO A 74 -20.71 0.51 0.15
CA PRO A 74 -21.72 0.64 1.21
C PRO A 74 -21.44 -0.33 2.37
N ALA A 75 -22.01 -0.03 3.54
CA ALA A 75 -21.78 -0.80 4.77
C ALA A 75 -22.13 -2.29 4.59
N GLY A 76 -21.24 -3.17 5.07
CA GLY A 76 -21.40 -4.62 4.92
C GLY A 76 -21.05 -5.16 3.53
N SER A 77 -20.38 -4.36 2.69
CA SER A 77 -19.87 -4.81 1.39
C SER A 77 -18.41 -4.44 1.19
N PHE A 78 -17.71 -5.25 0.40
CA PHE A 78 -16.27 -5.16 0.16
C PHE A 78 -16.00 -5.18 -1.34
N TYR A 79 -14.97 -4.46 -1.79
CA TYR A 79 -14.61 -4.44 -3.20
C TYR A 79 -13.92 -5.75 -3.60
N SER A 80 -14.47 -6.44 -4.61
CA SER A 80 -13.89 -7.65 -5.19
C SER A 80 -13.23 -7.32 -6.54
N PRO A 81 -11.89 -7.44 -6.67
CA PRO A 81 -11.21 -7.19 -7.93
C PRO A 81 -11.60 -8.22 -9.02
N SER A 82 -12.02 -9.42 -8.63
CA SER A 82 -12.46 -10.48 -9.56
C SER A 82 -13.77 -10.12 -10.27
N THR A 83 -14.66 -9.40 -9.60
CA THR A 83 -15.97 -9.00 -10.17
C THR A 83 -16.04 -7.50 -10.46
N GLN A 84 -15.01 -6.74 -10.08
CA GLN A 84 -14.90 -5.28 -10.14
C GLN A 84 -16.11 -4.57 -9.50
N ARG A 85 -16.65 -5.15 -8.42
CA ARG A 85 -17.87 -4.67 -7.75
C ARG A 85 -17.78 -4.85 -6.24
N CYS A 86 -18.57 -4.06 -5.53
CA CYS A 86 -18.83 -4.27 -4.12
C CYS A 86 -19.72 -5.51 -3.94
N VAL A 87 -19.23 -6.50 -3.22
CA VAL A 87 -19.95 -7.73 -2.88
C VAL A 87 -20.25 -7.74 -1.39
N THR A 88 -21.43 -8.23 -1.00
CA THR A 88 -21.78 -8.43 0.41
C THR A 88 -21.02 -9.65 0.93
N ALA A 89 -20.06 -9.43 1.81
CA ALA A 89 -19.26 -10.49 2.41
C ALA A 89 -19.11 -10.24 3.91
N SER A 90 -18.85 -11.30 4.67
CA SER A 90 -18.59 -11.21 6.11
C SER A 90 -17.16 -10.78 6.42
N SER A 91 -16.25 -10.96 5.47
CA SER A 91 -14.82 -10.67 5.57
C SER A 91 -14.29 -10.08 4.26
N CYS A 92 -13.14 -9.41 4.34
CA CYS A 92 -12.47 -8.84 3.19
C CYS A 92 -12.00 -9.92 2.20
N PRO A 93 -12.43 -9.89 0.92
CA PRO A 93 -11.93 -10.79 -0.11
C PRO A 93 -10.61 -10.26 -0.67
N SER A 94 -9.62 -9.98 0.20
CA SER A 94 -8.27 -9.72 -0.27
C SER A 94 -7.69 -11.05 -0.76
N ALA A 95 -7.04 -11.03 -1.93
CA ALA A 95 -6.46 -12.20 -2.59
C ALA A 95 -5.37 -12.93 -1.76
N ALA A 96 -5.14 -12.54 -0.50
CA ALA A 96 -4.30 -13.22 0.47
C ALA A 96 -5.07 -14.24 1.35
N GLN A 97 -6.39 -14.33 1.27
CA GLN A 97 -7.11 -15.43 1.90
C GLN A 97 -7.24 -16.58 0.88
N PRO A 98 -6.57 -17.74 1.07
CA PRO A 98 -6.98 -18.94 0.37
C PRO A 98 -8.45 -19.15 0.72
N ALA A 99 -9.28 -19.31 -0.32
CA ALA A 99 -10.67 -19.68 -0.18
C ALA A 99 -10.76 -21.00 0.59
N THR A 100 -10.79 -20.90 1.91
CA THR A 100 -11.06 -21.99 2.83
C THR A 100 -12.28 -21.55 3.63
N GLY A 101 -13.44 -21.88 3.07
CA GLY A 101 -14.70 -22.04 3.80
C GLY A 101 -15.54 -20.79 4.03
N GLN A 102 -16.58 -20.61 3.21
CA GLN A 102 -17.95 -20.51 3.74
C GLN A 102 -19.03 -20.76 2.65
N LEU A 103 -19.13 -22.00 2.18
CA LEU A 103 -20.39 -22.76 2.20
C LEU A 103 -20.05 -23.86 3.23
N ASP A 104 -20.53 -23.80 4.46
CA ASP A 104 -21.84 -24.34 4.86
C ASP A 104 -21.98 -24.17 6.38
N PRO A 105 -23.17 -23.83 6.91
CA PRO A 105 -23.63 -24.62 8.04
C PRO A 105 -25.07 -25.09 7.87
N GLY A 106 -25.22 -26.37 7.55
CA GLY A 106 -26.32 -27.22 7.99
C GLY A 106 -27.34 -27.59 6.91
N LEU A 107 -27.10 -28.74 6.27
CA LEU A 107 -28.18 -29.71 6.11
C LEU A 107 -27.70 -31.12 6.52
N PRO A 108 -28.39 -31.79 7.46
CA PRO A 108 -27.89 -33.01 8.09
C PRO A 108 -27.81 -34.18 7.10
N GLU A 109 -26.71 -34.92 7.16
CA GLU A 109 -26.55 -36.26 6.58
C GLU A 109 -27.70 -37.17 7.02
N ARG A 110 -28.70 -37.35 6.15
CA ARG A 110 -29.64 -38.46 6.28
C ARG A 110 -28.95 -39.71 5.76
N ARG A 111 -28.18 -40.35 6.66
CA ARG A 111 -27.99 -41.80 6.67
C ARG A 111 -29.38 -42.44 6.62
N GLN A 112 -29.80 -42.84 5.43
CA GLN A 112 -30.90 -43.77 5.28
C GLN A 112 -30.28 -45.11 4.85
N LEU A 113 -29.96 -45.92 5.86
CA LEU A 113 -30.01 -47.37 5.72
C LEU A 113 -31.44 -47.69 5.27
N VAL A 114 -31.63 -47.94 3.98
CA VAL A 114 -32.79 -48.69 3.50
C VAL A 114 -32.29 -50.09 3.23
N ARG A 115 -32.77 -50.99 4.09
CA ARG A 115 -32.69 -52.46 4.11
C ARG A 115 -32.02 -53.17 2.96
#